data_AF-A0A560P9S2-F1
#
_entry.id   AF-A0A560P9S2-F1
#
_cell.length_a   1.000
_cell.length_b   1.000
_cell.length_c   1.000
_cell.angle_alpha   90.00
_cell.angle_beta   90.00
_cell.angle_gamma   90.00
#
_symmetry.space_group_name_H-M   'P 1'
#
loop_
_entity.id
_entity.type
_entity.pdbx_description
1 polymer ?
#
loop_
_entity_poly.entity_id
_entity_poly.type
_entity_poly.pdbx_seq_one_letter_code
_entity_poly.pdbx_strand_id
1 'polypeptide(L)' 'MTVTTKKDEKIAATVVALGENFSPDEFVEKLKELHPKDWERIERNFRKHERDTKPGKSHPMPEPSQYIKNALNVWAGKRK' A
#
# COMPACT_ATOMS: atom_id res chain seq x y z
N MET A 1 14.98 -17.43 5.08
CA MET A 1 14.35 -17.42 3.74
C MET A 1 13.48 -16.18 3.65
N THR A 2 13.91 -15.12 2.97
CA THR A 2 13.07 -13.92 2.81
C THR A 2 12.07 -14.19 1.71
N VAL A 3 10.84 -14.53 2.08
CA VAL A 3 9.71 -14.58 1.14
C VAL A 3 9.42 -13.13 0.74
N THR A 4 10.08 -12.65 -0.31
CA THR A 4 9.69 -11.42 -1.01
C THR A 4 8.31 -11.69 -1.58
N THR A 5 7.30 -11.06 -1.00
CA THR A 5 5.94 -11.20 -1.53
C THR A 5 5.86 -10.41 -2.83
N LYS A 6 5.03 -10.84 -3.80
CA LYS A 6 4.79 -10.09 -5.06
C LYS A 6 4.37 -8.62 -4.84
N LYS A 7 3.92 -8.27 -3.64
CA LYS A 7 3.61 -6.90 -3.20
C LYS A 7 4.89 -6.08 -2.96
N ASP A 8 5.89 -6.68 -2.30
CA ASP A 8 7.19 -6.03 -2.03
C ASP A 8 7.93 -5.72 -3.34
N GLU A 9 7.82 -6.58 -4.36
CA GLU A 9 8.43 -6.36 -5.68
C GLU A 9 7.82 -5.17 -6.40
N LYS A 10 6.50 -5.02 -6.35
CA LYS A 10 5.79 -3.88 -6.96
C LYS A 10 6.09 -2.57 -6.24
N ILE A 11 6.15 -2.62 -4.91
CA ILE A 11 6.58 -1.48 -4.09
C ILE A 11 8.01 -1.09 -4.49
N ALA A 12 8.92 -2.07 -4.55
CA ALA A 12 10.30 -1.82 -4.98
C ALA A 12 10.38 -1.21 -6.40
N ALA A 13 9.63 -1.74 -7.36
CA ALA A 13 9.60 -1.19 -8.73
C ALA A 13 9.08 0.25 -8.76
N THR A 14 8.05 0.56 -7.97
CA THR A 14 7.48 1.91 -7.86
C THR A 14 8.47 2.87 -7.17
N VAL A 15 9.13 2.42 -6.11
CA VAL A 15 10.18 3.17 -5.40
C VAL A 15 11.37 3.45 -6.32
N VAL A 16 11.84 2.44 -7.06
CA VAL A 16 12.94 2.61 -8.04
C VAL A 16 12.55 3.60 -9.15
N ALA A 17 11.28 3.59 -9.57
CA ALA A 17 10.77 4.55 -10.55
C ALA A 17 10.68 5.99 -10.00
N LEU A 18 10.45 6.16 -8.69
CA LEU A 18 10.42 7.48 -8.03
C LEU A 18 11.81 7.99 -7.62
N GLY A 19 12.79 7.10 -7.41
CA GLY A 19 14.13 7.44 -6.95
C GLY A 19 14.25 7.43 -5.42
N GLU A 20 15.28 8.11 -4.88
CA GLU A 20 15.57 8.11 -3.44
C GLU A 20 14.88 9.24 -2.64
N ASN A 21 14.36 10.28 -3.32
CA ASN A 21 13.72 11.44 -2.70
C ASN A 21 12.29 11.60 -3.17
N PHE A 22 11.40 10.74 -2.65
CA PHE A 22 9.97 10.87 -2.89
C PHE A 22 9.19 10.99 -1.60
N SER A 23 8.10 11.74 -1.66
CA SER A 23 7.14 11.80 -0.57
C SER A 23 6.24 10.55 -0.54
N PRO A 24 5.78 10.08 0.62
CA PRO A 24 4.83 8.97 0.70
C PRO A 24 3.55 9.21 -0.12
N ASP A 25 3.15 10.47 -0.28
CA ASP A 25 2.01 10.85 -1.11
C ASP A 25 2.28 10.68 -2.61
N GLU A 26 3.45 11.11 -3.10
CA GLU A 26 3.87 10.89 -4.49
C GLU A 26 3.97 9.40 -4.80
N PHE A 27 4.43 8.60 -3.84
CA PHE A 27 4.46 7.15 -3.98
C PHE A 27 3.05 6.57 -4.18
N VAL A 28 2.05 7.04 -3.43
CA VAL A 28 0.66 6.59 -3.60
C VAL A 28 0.15 6.95 -4.99
N GLU A 29 0.42 8.16 -5.48
CA GLU A 29 0.01 8.57 -6.82
C GLU A 29 0.69 7.72 -7.90
N LYS A 30 2.00 7.52 -7.82
CA LYS A 30 2.70 6.70 -8.80
C LYS A 30 2.30 5.24 -8.75
N LEU A 31 1.99 4.71 -7.56
CA LEU A 31 1.48 3.35 -7.42
C LEU A 31 0.09 3.22 -8.05
N LYS A 32 -0.77 4.24 -7.95
CA LYS A 32 -2.05 4.28 -8.68
C LYS A 32 -1.82 4.28 -10.19
N GLU A 33 -0.84 5.03 -10.69
CA GLU A 33 -0.51 5.09 -12.12
C GLU A 33 0.09 3.78 -12.65
N LEU A 34 1.07 3.21 -11.95
CA LEU A 34 1.80 2.00 -12.36
C LEU A 34 1.00 0.71 -12.09
N HIS A 35 0.23 0.70 -11.01
CA HIS A 35 -0.50 -0.47 -10.53
C HIS A 35 -1.97 -0.16 -10.18
N PRO A 36 -2.77 0.34 -11.15
CA PRO A 36 -4.18 0.66 -10.90
C PRO A 36 -4.99 -0.54 -10.44
N LYS A 37 -4.66 -1.75 -10.94
CA LYS A 37 -5.29 -3.00 -10.52
C LYS A 37 -5.05 -3.35 -9.06
N ASP A 38 -3.85 -3.06 -8.53
CA ASP A 38 -3.55 -3.29 -7.12
C ASP A 38 -4.23 -2.23 -6.25
N TRP A 39 -4.26 -0.97 -6.68
CA TRP A 39 -5.03 0.08 -6.02
C TRP A 39 -6.51 -0.29 -5.90
N GLU A 40 -7.15 -0.67 -7.02
CA GLU A 40 -8.55 -1.09 -7.04
C GLU A 40 -8.80 -2.30 -6.12
N ARG A 41 -7.82 -3.20 -5.99
CA ARG A 41 -7.92 -4.34 -5.06
C ARG A 41 -7.88 -3.89 -3.61
N ILE A 42 -7.01 -2.94 -3.25
CA ILE A 42 -6.94 -2.38 -1.90
C ILE A 42 -8.23 -1.63 -1.57
N GLU A 43 -8.70 -0.79 -2.48
CA GLU A 43 -9.93 -0.01 -2.30
C GLU A 43 -11.16 -0.90 -2.18
N ARG A 44 -11.26 -1.95 -3.01
CA ARG A 44 -12.34 -2.93 -2.91
C ARG A 44 -12.32 -3.68 -1.58
N ASN A 45 -11.14 -4.05 -1.09
CA ASN A 45 -11.01 -4.68 0.22
C ASN A 45 -11.41 -3.72 1.35
N PHE A 46 -10.97 -2.46 1.27
CA PHE A 46 -11.35 -1.42 2.22
C PHE A 46 -12.88 -1.26 2.27
N ARG A 47 -13.53 -1.05 1.11
CA ARG A 47 -15.00 -0.95 1.01
C ARG A 47 -15.72 -2.21 1.49
N LYS A 48 -15.17 -3.40 1.20
CA LYS A 48 -15.73 -4.66 1.71
C LYS A 48 -15.67 -4.70 3.22
N HIS A 49 -14.52 -4.38 3.81
CA HIS A 49 -14.40 -4.26 5.25
C HIS A 49 -15.31 -3.17 5.80
N GLU A 50 -15.54 -2.07 5.08
CA GLU A 50 -16.36 -0.95 5.55
C GLU A 50 -17.81 -1.41 5.67
N ARG A 51 -18.31 -2.12 4.65
CA ARG A 51 -19.63 -2.76 4.66
C ARG A 51 -19.77 -3.85 5.72
N ASP A 52 -18.72 -4.63 5.96
CA ASP A 52 -18.73 -5.71 6.95
C ASP A 52 -18.52 -5.17 8.39
N THR A 53 -17.96 -3.97 8.53
CA THR A 53 -17.70 -3.35 9.84
C THR A 53 -19.04 -2.93 10.45
N LYS A 54 -19.40 -3.59 11.54
CA LYS A 54 -20.59 -3.24 12.30
C LYS A 54 -20.45 -1.82 12.85
N PRO A 55 -21.51 -0.99 12.80
CA PRO A 55 -21.49 0.33 13.41
C PRO A 55 -21.13 0.20 14.91
N GLY A 56 -20.09 0.93 15.33
CA GLY A 56 -19.55 0.89 16.70
C GLY A 56 -18.28 0.05 16.89
N LYS A 57 -17.78 -0.64 15.86
CA LYS A 57 -16.44 -1.27 15.89
C LYS A 57 -15.44 -0.48 15.06
N SER A 58 -14.19 -0.46 15.53
CA SER A 58 -13.08 0.13 14.78
C SER A 58 -12.83 -0.66 13.50
N HIS A 59 -12.58 0.04 12.40
CA HIS A 59 -12.38 -0.55 11.10
C HIS A 59 -11.09 -1.40 11.09
N PRO A 60 -11.11 -2.64 10.60
CA PRO A 60 -9.95 -3.55 10.70
C PRO A 60 -8.78 -3.17 9.79
N MET A 61 -8.95 -2.19 8.90
CA MET A 61 -7.93 -1.74 7.96
C MET A 61 -7.80 -0.22 8.00
N PRO A 62 -6.59 0.36 7.94
CA PRO A 62 -6.45 1.81 7.73
C PRO A 62 -6.85 2.20 6.31
N GLU A 63 -7.04 3.49 6.04
CA GLU A 63 -7.36 3.99 4.69
C GLU A 63 -6.37 3.46 3.63
N PRO A 64 -6.80 3.24 2.37
CA PRO A 64 -5.94 2.69 1.31
C PRO A 64 -4.61 3.43 1.16
N SER A 65 -4.63 4.77 1.23
CA SER A 65 -3.42 5.60 1.19
C SER A 65 -2.50 5.30 2.37
N GLN A 66 -3.04 5.25 3.59
CA GLN A 66 -2.27 4.97 4.81
C GLN A 66 -1.74 3.52 4.82
N TYR A 67 -2.52 2.56 4.32
CA TYR A 67 -2.09 1.18 4.15
C TYR A 67 -0.86 1.09 3.24
N ILE A 68 -0.83 1.84 2.14
CA ILE A 68 0.31 1.89 1.24
C ILE A 68 1.51 2.58 1.89
N LYS A 69 1.31 3.70 2.60
CA LYS A 69 2.38 4.37 3.38
C LYS A 69 3.00 3.43 4.42
N ASN A 70 2.17 2.66 5.13
CA ASN A 70 2.64 1.66 6.08
C ASN A 70 3.41 0.54 5.38
N ALA A 71 2.94 0.05 4.23
CA ALA A 71 3.63 -0.97 3.46
C ALA A 71 5.01 -0.49 2.99
N LEU A 72 5.11 0.78 2.56
CA LEU A 72 6.38 1.43 2.21
C LEU A 72 7.32 1.51 3.42
N ASN A 73 6.83 1.93 4.59
CA ASN A 73 7.63 1.98 5.82
C ASN A 73 8.15 0.60 6.24
N VAL A 74 7.30 -0.45 6.17
CA VAL A 74 7.70 -1.83 6.45
C VAL A 74 8.76 -2.31 5.46
N TRP A 75 8.59 -1.98 4.18
CA TRP A 75 9.56 -2.32 3.13
C TRP A 75 10.90 -1.61 3.33
N ALA A 76 10.90 -0.32 3.68
CA ALA A 76 12.11 0.45 3.97
C ALA A 76 12.80 -0.07 5.24
N GLY A 77 12.03 -0.42 6.27
CA GLY A 77 12.55 -0.99 7.52
C GLY A 77 13.18 -2.37 7.35
N LYS A 78 12.69 -3.20 6.40
CA LYS A 78 13.31 -4.50 6.07
C LYS A 78 14.69 -4.39 5.42
N ARG A 79 15.04 -3.22 4.86
CA ARG A 79 16.32 -2.97 4.17
C ARG A 79 17.37 -2.32 5.07
N LYS A 80 17.02 -2.01 6.32
CA LYS A 80 17.91 -1.43 7.33
C LYS A 80 18.50 -2.54 8.20
#